data_AF-D1LU86-F1
#
_entry.id   AF-D1LU86-F1
#
_cell.length_a   1.000
_cell.length_b   1.000
_cell.length_c   1.000
_cell.angle_alpha   90.00
_cell.angle_beta   90.00
_cell.angle_gamma   90.00
#
_symmetry.space_group_name_H-M   'P 1'
#
loop_
_entity.id
_entity.type
_entity.pdbx_description
1 polymer ?
#
loop_
_entity_poly.entity_id
_entity_poly.type
_entity_poly.pdbx_seq_one_letter_code
_entity_poly.pdbx_strand_id
1 'polypeptide(L)'
;ESKVFYLKMKGDYYRYLAEVATGDARNTVVDDSQTAYQDAFDISKGKMQPTHPIRLGLALNFSVFYYEILNSPDKACQLAKQAFDD
;
A
#
# COMPACT_ATOMS: atom_id res chain seq x y z
N GLU A 1 -13.00 7.56 -7.14
CA GLU A 1 -12.30 7.81 -5.86
C GLU A 1 -12.61 6.75 -4.81
N SER A 2 -13.88 6.44 -4.52
CA SER A 2 -14.27 5.48 -3.45
C SER A 2 -13.64 4.09 -3.59
N LYS A 3 -13.49 3.55 -4.81
CA LYS A 3 -12.83 2.26 -5.03
C LYS A 3 -11.38 2.23 -4.52
N VAL A 4 -10.61 3.29 -4.79
CA VAL A 4 -9.21 3.41 -4.31
C VAL A 4 -9.19 3.52 -2.80
N PHE A 5 -10.11 4.29 -2.21
CA PHE A 5 -10.24 4.43 -0.76
C PHE A 5 -10.50 3.08 -0.07
N TYR A 6 -11.46 2.30 -0.56
CA TYR A 6 -11.78 1.00 0.04
C TYR A 6 -10.69 -0.05 -0.19
N LEU A 7 -10.01 -0.05 -1.34
CA LEU A 7 -8.86 -0.92 -1.57
C LEU A 7 -7.67 -0.55 -0.68
N LYS A 8 -7.40 0.75 -0.49
CA LYS A 8 -6.42 1.24 0.48
C LYS A 8 -6.75 0.75 1.89
N MET A 9 -8.01 0.93 2.34
CA MET A 9 -8.44 0.41 3.64
C MET A 9 -8.26 -1.11 3.72
N LYS A 10 -8.65 -1.86 2.69
CA LYS A 10 -8.44 -3.31 2.64
C LYS A 10 -6.96 -3.65 2.87
N GLY A 11 -6.05 -3.01 2.13
CA GLY A 11 -4.60 -3.15 2.31
C GLY A 11 -4.15 -2.80 3.74
N ASP A 12 -4.63 -1.69 4.29
CA ASP A 12 -4.31 -1.27 5.67
C ASP A 12 -4.71 -2.33 6.71
N TYR A 13 -5.92 -2.90 6.62
CA TYR A 13 -6.37 -3.93 7.56
C TYR A 13 -5.61 -5.25 7.41
N TYR A 14 -5.30 -5.67 6.18
CA TYR A 14 -4.43 -6.84 6.00
C TYR A 14 -3.00 -6.57 6.49
N ARG A 15 -2.47 -5.36 6.33
CA ARG A 15 -1.18 -4.97 6.93
C ARG A 15 -1.22 -5.09 8.46
N TYR A 16 -2.26 -4.57 9.12
CA TYR A 16 -2.40 -4.71 10.58
C TYR A 16 -2.51 -6.19 11.02
N LEU A 17 -3.19 -7.02 10.22
CA LEU A 17 -3.22 -8.46 10.45
C LEU A 17 -1.83 -9.08 10.25
N ALA A 18 -1.06 -8.62 9.26
CA ALA A 18 0.29 -9.11 9.00
C ALA A 18 1.22 -8.82 10.18
N GLU A 19 1.09 -7.67 10.83
CA GLU A 19 1.90 -7.28 12.01
C GLU A 19 1.79 -8.29 13.16
N VAL A 20 0.64 -8.96 13.31
CA VAL A 20 0.40 -9.95 14.39
C VAL A 20 0.40 -11.41 13.91
N ALA A 21 0.26 -11.65 12.61
CA ALA A 21 0.22 -13.00 12.05
C ALA A 21 1.60 -13.68 12.08
N THR A 22 1.59 -14.98 12.33
CA THR A 22 2.80 -15.83 12.39
C THR A 22 2.62 -17.09 11.53
N GLY A 23 3.74 -17.73 11.18
CA GLY A 23 3.75 -18.94 10.36
C GLY A 23 3.15 -18.72 8.97
N ASP A 24 2.53 -19.76 8.42
CA ASP A 24 2.02 -19.76 7.04
C ASP A 24 0.90 -18.75 6.81
N ALA A 25 0.09 -18.47 7.83
CA ALA A 25 -0.98 -17.48 7.76
C ALA A 25 -0.45 -16.06 7.48
N ARG A 26 0.78 -15.75 7.91
CA ARG A 26 1.40 -14.45 7.63
C ARG A 26 1.59 -14.24 6.13
N ASN A 27 2.05 -15.26 5.39
CA ASN A 27 2.34 -15.12 3.96
C ASN A 27 1.07 -14.76 3.17
N THR A 28 -0.04 -15.47 3.43
CA THR A 28 -1.32 -15.18 2.78
C THR A 28 -1.82 -13.76 3.07
N VAL A 29 -1.73 -13.33 4.33
CA VAL A 29 -2.16 -11.98 4.74
C VAL A 29 -1.29 -10.89 4.11
N VAL A 30 0.03 -11.14 3.99
CA VAL A 30 0.96 -10.23 3.31
C VAL A 30 0.62 -10.10 1.83
N ASP A 31 0.36 -11.22 1.15
CA ASP A 31 -0.01 -11.23 -0.28
C ASP A 31 -1.34 -10.51 -0.53
N ASP A 32 -2.33 -10.71 0.35
CA ASP A 32 -3.63 -10.01 0.30
C ASP A 32 -3.47 -8.50 0.49
N SER A 33 -2.62 -8.08 1.44
CA SER A 33 -2.28 -6.67 1.66
C SER A 33 -1.63 -6.05 0.43
N GLN A 34 -0.61 -6.72 -0.11
CA GLN A 34 0.12 -6.25 -1.28
C GLN A 34 -0.78 -6.11 -2.49
N THR A 35 -1.63 -7.11 -2.76
CA THR A 35 -2.57 -7.10 -3.88
C THR A 35 -3.56 -5.93 -3.76
N ALA A 36 -4.12 -5.72 -2.57
CA ALA A 36 -5.06 -4.62 -2.35
C ALA A 36 -4.41 -3.23 -2.55
N TYR A 37 -3.19 -3.04 -2.05
CA TYR A 37 -2.45 -1.79 -2.27
C TYR A 37 -2.07 -1.59 -3.74
N GLN A 38 -1.60 -2.63 -4.43
CA GLN A 38 -1.20 -2.56 -5.83
C GLN A 38 -2.40 -2.20 -6.72
N ASP A 39 -3.55 -2.86 -6.53
CA ASP A 39 -4.78 -2.55 -7.24
C ASP A 39 -5.23 -1.09 -6.98
N ALA A 40 -5.16 -0.63 -5.73
CA ALA A 40 -5.48 0.75 -5.39
C ALA A 40 -4.53 1.73 -6.12
N PHE A 41 -3.24 1.40 -6.17
CA PHE A 41 -2.20 2.26 -6.71
C PHE A 41 -2.34 2.40 -8.22
N ASP A 42 -2.54 1.30 -8.94
CA ASP A 42 -2.72 1.29 -10.39
C ASP A 42 -3.99 2.03 -10.82
N ILE A 43 -5.09 1.86 -10.08
CA ILE A 43 -6.32 2.62 -10.33
C ILE A 43 -6.10 4.11 -10.05
N SER A 44 -5.38 4.46 -8.98
CA SER A 44 -5.13 5.85 -8.61
C SER A 44 -4.31 6.59 -9.66
N LYS A 45 -3.30 5.94 -10.27
CA LYS A 45 -2.46 6.52 -11.33
C LYS A 45 -3.27 6.99 -12.54
N GLY A 46 -4.28 6.22 -12.95
CA GLY A 46 -5.11 6.55 -14.12
C GLY A 46 -6.31 7.45 -13.82
N LYS A 47 -6.72 7.60 -12.55
CA LYS A 47 -7.99 8.25 -12.19
C LYS A 47 -7.87 9.40 -11.19
N MET A 48 -6.69 9.67 -10.65
CA MET A 48 -6.47 10.72 -9.65
C MET A 48 -5.23 11.53 -9.98
N GLN A 49 -5.31 12.85 -9.75
CA GLN A 49 -4.14 13.73 -9.81
C GLN A 49 -3.09 13.29 -8.77
N PRO A 50 -1.78 13.45 -9.03
CA PRO A 50 -0.72 13.11 -8.08
C PRO A 50 -0.92 13.71 -6.69
N THR A 51 -1.36 14.97 -6.64
CA THR A 51 -1.61 15.73 -5.42
C THR A 51 -2.91 15.36 -4.68
N HIS A 52 -3.69 14.41 -5.21
CA HIS A 52 -4.95 14.01 -4.59
C HIS A 52 -4.70 13.35 -3.22
N PRO A 53 -5.35 13.80 -2.12
CA PRO A 53 -5.04 13.33 -0.76
C PRO A 53 -5.13 11.81 -0.56
N ILE A 54 -6.12 11.16 -1.19
CA ILE A 54 -6.26 9.70 -1.13
C ILE A 54 -5.09 8.98 -1.83
N ARG A 55 -4.57 9.54 -2.94
CA ARG A 55 -3.45 8.94 -3.68
C ARG A 55 -2.14 9.10 -2.90
N LEU A 56 -1.91 10.28 -2.32
CA LEU A 56 -0.76 10.52 -1.44
C LEU A 56 -0.82 9.63 -0.19
N GLY A 57 -1.96 9.57 0.49
CA GLY A 57 -2.15 8.70 1.65
C GLY A 57 -2.03 7.21 1.34
N LEU A 58 -2.43 6.79 0.13
CA LEU A 58 -2.19 5.44 -0.36
C LEU A 58 -0.70 5.17 -0.56
N ALA A 59 0.03 6.06 -1.24
CA ALA A 59 1.46 5.89 -1.47
C ALA A 59 2.26 5.86 -0.16
N LEU A 60 1.89 6.70 0.81
CA LEU A 60 2.45 6.69 2.16
C LEU A 60 2.23 5.34 2.85
N ASN A 61 1.00 4.85 2.90
CA ASN A 61 0.73 3.58 3.59
C ASN A 61 1.36 2.38 2.88
N PHE A 62 1.43 2.41 1.55
CA PHE A 62 2.07 1.34 0.78
C PHE A 62 3.61 1.38 0.93
N SER A 63 4.24 2.54 1.09
CA SER A 63 5.66 2.61 1.39
C SER A 63 5.97 2.06 2.78
N VAL A 64 5.14 2.38 3.78
CA VAL A 64 5.22 1.77 5.13
C VAL A 64 5.09 0.26 5.05
N PHE A 65 4.15 -0.27 4.26
CA PHE A 65 4.02 -1.72 4.03
C PHE A 65 5.30 -2.33 3.47
N TYR A 66 5.92 -1.72 2.44
CA TYR A 66 7.19 -2.21 1.90
C TYR A 66 8.31 -2.21 2.94
N TYR A 67 8.36 -1.19 3.81
CA TYR A 67 9.39 -1.07 4.83
C TYR A 67 9.19 -2.06 5.98
N GLU A 68 8.02 -2.03 6.61
CA GLU A 68 7.76 -2.74 7.88
C GLU A 68 7.35 -4.20 7.67
N ILE A 69 6.65 -4.52 6.57
CA ILE A 69 6.09 -5.86 6.36
C ILE A 69 6.96 -6.71 5.44
N LEU A 70 7.40 -6.13 4.32
CA LEU A 70 8.21 -6.82 3.31
C LEU A 70 9.72 -6.64 3.52
N ASN A 71 10.15 -5.90 4.55
CA ASN A 71 11.55 -5.62 4.85
C ASN A 71 12.34 -5.16 3.60
N SER A 72 11.69 -4.32 2.78
CA SER A 72 12.18 -3.86 1.48
C SER A 72 12.35 -2.33 1.49
N PRO A 73 13.32 -1.79 2.26
CA PRO A 73 13.47 -0.35 2.46
C PRO A 73 13.75 0.41 1.16
N ASP A 74 14.50 -0.18 0.23
CA ASP A 74 14.77 0.45 -1.07
C ASP A 74 13.49 0.72 -1.87
N LYS A 75 12.57 -0.26 -1.89
CA LYS A 75 11.27 -0.11 -2.57
C LYS A 75 10.40 0.91 -1.86
N ALA A 76 10.39 0.92 -0.53
CA ALA A 76 9.64 1.90 0.25
C ALA A 76 10.10 3.33 -0.08
N CYS A 77 11.41 3.58 -0.08
CA CYS A 77 11.98 4.88 -0.42
C CYS A 77 11.70 5.28 -1.88
N GLN A 78 11.84 4.35 -2.82
CA GLN A 78 11.52 4.60 -4.23
C GLN A 78 10.05 5.02 -4.42
N LEU A 79 9.11 4.29 -3.79
CA LEU A 79 7.68 4.60 -3.88
C LEU A 79 7.36 5.95 -3.25
N ALA A 80 7.88 6.21 -2.04
CA ALA A 80 7.65 7.47 -1.33
C ALA A 80 8.22 8.67 -2.09
N LYS A 81 9.44 8.52 -2.64
CA LYS A 81 10.09 9.55 -3.46
C LYS A 81 9.30 9.82 -4.74
N GLN A 82 8.89 8.76 -5.45
CA GLN A 82 8.07 8.91 -6.65
C GLN A 82 6.78 9.68 -6.35
N ALA A 83 6.07 9.34 -5.28
CA ALA A 83 4.83 10.01 -4.93
C ALA A 83 5.01 11.47 -4.45
N PHE A 84 6.21 11.84 -3.98
CA PHE A 84 6.55 13.21 -3.61
C PHE A 84 6.98 14.05 -4.82
N ASP A 85 7.70 13.44 -5.76
CA ASP A 85 8.22 14.10 -6.96
C ASP A 85 7.17 14.23 -8.09
N ASP A 86 6.16 13.34 -8.13
CA ASP A 86 5.00 13.37 -9.06
C ASP A 86 4.02 14.54 -8.77
#